data_AF-A0A1D7NJ53-F1
#
_entry.id   AF-A0A1D7NJ53-F1
#
_cell.length_a   1.000
_cell.length_b   1.000
_cell.length_c   1.000
_cell.angle_alpha   90.00
_cell.angle_beta   90.00
_cell.angle_gamma   90.00
#
_symmetry.space_group_name_H-M   'P 1'
#
loop_
_entity.id
_entity.type
_entity.pdbx_description
1 polymer ?
#
loop_
_entity_poly.entity_id
_entity_poly.type
_entity_poly.pdbx_seq_one_letter_code
_entity_poly.pdbx_strand_id
1 'polypeptide(L)'
;MSGKLDDADWLSTIKPDDDDYVRAHIDWLATVGPDEWHRAALDFNWTNRLEPLAWIVMHDDCDLATALSVFWRCEPGWDLMLMARGEAADERDEAAMVQHIAERLHAGSYHRREIAFEIESLMTADYAEMEKDCAAITDPPFRPHPDMIRPLAGRNVVNDDAFYQRYPQIFHGTAWVEWDDEAGDDDGGSDPVVRAVRSQPAGQVGGAAPSMLDDATDALDSALLNIGIFGLAAGLLPLVEWQGTRVMIGGVLLLAGLAYGVRNVASALARFRAAMIGQGHAPSPTALAVIGLVAFSGGFALLRLALKGHGQLTERGIVSDPSGYGKSVAVVLAFVAVWVLSSVVARYLTGRLARR
;
A
#
# COMPACT_ATOMS: atom_id res chain seq x y z
N MET A 1 -9.83 -40.34 -13.45
CA MET A 1 -8.44 -40.48 -12.97
C MET A 1 -8.39 -39.79 -11.62
N SER A 2 -8.59 -40.53 -10.54
CA SER A 2 -8.36 -40.04 -9.17
C SER A 2 -6.86 -40.24 -8.94
N GLY A 3 -6.09 -39.18 -9.19
CA GLY A 3 -4.69 -39.15 -8.81
C GLY A 3 -4.63 -39.15 -7.29
N LYS A 4 -3.94 -40.14 -6.72
CA LYS A 4 -3.65 -40.21 -5.30
C LYS A 4 -2.99 -38.90 -4.85
N LEU A 5 -3.69 -38.15 -4.01
CA LEU A 5 -3.14 -37.09 -3.18
C LEU A 5 -2.39 -37.65 -1.96
N ASP A 6 -2.36 -38.98 -1.80
CA ASP A 6 -1.74 -39.68 -0.67
C ASP A 6 -0.20 -39.69 -0.70
N ASP A 7 0.44 -39.36 -1.85
CA ASP A 7 1.90 -39.46 -2.00
C ASP A 7 2.63 -38.12 -1.81
N ALA A 8 1.91 -36.99 -1.76
CA ALA A 8 2.49 -35.72 -1.34
C ALA A 8 2.34 -35.62 0.18
N ASP A 9 3.36 -36.11 0.88
CA ASP A 9 3.46 -36.17 2.34
C ASP A 9 3.62 -34.77 2.99
N TRP A 10 3.06 -33.71 2.40
CA TRP A 10 3.11 -32.35 2.95
C TRP A 10 2.15 -32.20 4.14
N LEU A 11 1.14 -33.07 4.25
CA LEU A 11 0.37 -33.20 5.48
C LEU A 11 1.20 -33.80 6.64
N SER A 12 2.33 -34.48 6.39
CA SER A 12 3.22 -34.94 7.47
C SER A 12 4.28 -33.91 7.88
N THR A 13 4.52 -32.89 7.06
CA THR A 13 5.27 -31.69 7.48
C THR A 13 4.48 -30.85 8.50
N ILE A 14 3.22 -31.20 8.77
CA ILE A 14 2.43 -30.63 9.84
C ILE A 14 3.04 -31.05 11.18
N LYS A 15 3.75 -30.13 11.85
CA LYS A 15 4.34 -30.39 13.17
C LYS A 15 3.24 -30.64 14.20
N PRO A 16 3.26 -31.76 14.96
CA PRO A 16 2.19 -32.17 15.86
C PRO A 16 2.06 -31.38 17.18
N ASP A 17 2.64 -30.17 17.28
CA ASP A 17 2.57 -29.36 18.50
C ASP A 17 1.40 -28.36 18.38
N ASP A 18 0.36 -28.56 19.19
CA ASP A 18 -0.91 -27.79 19.30
C ASP A 18 -1.67 -27.56 17.97
N ASP A 19 -1.87 -28.64 17.21
CA ASP A 19 -2.63 -28.71 15.94
C ASP A 19 -4.14 -28.37 16.02
N ASP A 20 -4.67 -28.06 17.20
CA ASP A 20 -6.10 -27.79 17.38
C ASP A 20 -6.57 -26.56 16.60
N TYR A 21 -5.71 -25.55 16.42
CA TYR A 21 -6.05 -24.36 15.61
C TYR A 21 -6.24 -24.69 14.13
N VAL A 22 -5.25 -25.35 13.51
CA VAL A 22 -5.27 -25.68 12.08
C VAL A 22 -6.45 -26.61 11.78
N ARG A 23 -6.63 -27.63 12.62
CA ARG A 23 -7.73 -28.58 12.48
C ARG A 23 -9.08 -27.89 12.66
N ALA A 24 -9.26 -27.05 13.69
CA ALA A 24 -10.51 -26.32 13.87
C ALA A 24 -10.82 -25.40 12.68
N HIS A 25 -9.80 -24.78 12.08
CA HIS A 25 -9.98 -23.91 10.92
C HIS A 25 -10.41 -24.71 9.69
N ILE A 26 -9.73 -25.83 9.40
CA ILE A 26 -10.12 -26.74 8.31
C ILE A 26 -11.52 -27.34 8.55
N ASP A 27 -11.82 -27.76 9.78
CA ASP A 27 -13.13 -28.29 10.14
C ASP A 27 -14.23 -27.25 9.89
N TRP A 28 -14.02 -25.99 10.27
CA TRP A 28 -14.96 -24.92 9.96
C TRP A 28 -15.07 -24.67 8.44
N LEU A 29 -13.95 -24.61 7.72
CA LEU A 29 -13.92 -24.43 6.26
C LEU A 29 -14.73 -25.53 5.55
N ALA A 30 -14.65 -26.77 6.03
CA ALA A 30 -15.42 -27.90 5.51
C ALA A 30 -16.94 -27.78 5.73
N THR A 31 -17.41 -26.92 6.64
CA THR A 31 -18.85 -26.67 6.87
C THR A 31 -19.41 -25.52 6.03
N VAL A 32 -18.56 -24.73 5.38
CA VAL A 32 -18.94 -23.54 4.60
C VAL A 32 -18.61 -23.71 3.12
N GLY A 33 -19.09 -22.80 2.28
CA GLY A 33 -18.92 -22.87 0.83
C GLY A 33 -17.80 -21.97 0.28
N PRO A 34 -17.55 -22.03 -1.05
CA PRO A 34 -16.46 -21.31 -1.71
C PRO A 34 -16.43 -19.79 -1.51
N ASP A 35 -17.58 -19.16 -1.32
CA ASP A 35 -17.62 -17.72 -1.02
C ASP A 35 -17.02 -17.41 0.36
N GLU A 36 -17.26 -18.27 1.35
CA GLU A 36 -16.66 -18.11 2.68
C GLU A 36 -15.18 -18.51 2.69
N TRP A 37 -14.78 -19.46 1.85
CA TRP A 37 -13.36 -19.76 1.62
C TRP A 37 -12.62 -18.56 1.03
N HIS A 38 -13.24 -17.86 0.08
CA HIS A 38 -12.68 -16.63 -0.48
C HIS A 38 -12.48 -15.58 0.60
N ARG A 39 -13.50 -15.32 1.42
CA ARG A 39 -13.42 -14.37 2.55
C ARG A 39 -12.36 -14.75 3.58
N ALA A 40 -12.29 -16.03 3.95
CA ALA A 40 -11.26 -16.54 4.85
C ALA A 40 -9.85 -16.34 4.26
N ALA A 41 -9.66 -16.63 2.97
CA ALA A 41 -8.40 -16.39 2.27
C ALA A 41 -8.04 -14.89 2.21
N LEU A 42 -9.03 -14.00 2.07
CA LEU A 42 -8.84 -12.55 2.09
C LEU A 42 -8.41 -12.01 3.46
N ASP A 43 -8.87 -12.60 4.56
CA ASP A 43 -8.53 -12.15 5.94
C ASP A 43 -7.36 -12.91 6.58
N PHE A 44 -6.86 -13.95 5.90
CA PHE A 44 -5.93 -14.90 6.48
C PHE A 44 -4.66 -14.24 7.04
N ASN A 45 -4.26 -14.65 8.24
CA ASN A 45 -3.00 -14.23 8.84
C ASN A 45 -1.83 -15.01 8.23
N TRP A 46 -1.05 -14.35 7.37
CA TRP A 46 0.11 -14.96 6.70
C TRP A 46 1.28 -15.30 7.62
N THR A 47 1.24 -14.87 8.89
CA THR A 47 2.17 -15.35 9.93
C THR A 47 1.71 -16.63 10.61
N ASN A 48 0.45 -17.05 10.38
CA ASN A 48 -0.06 -18.33 10.81
C ASN A 48 0.37 -19.44 9.84
N ARG A 49 0.17 -20.66 10.31
CA ARG A 49 0.29 -21.92 9.58
C ARG A 49 -0.60 -21.95 8.33
N LEU A 50 -0.01 -22.11 7.13
CA LEU A 50 -0.66 -21.94 5.82
C LEU A 50 -1.60 -23.08 5.40
N GLU A 51 -1.67 -24.16 6.18
CA GLU A 51 -2.44 -25.36 5.86
C GLU A 51 -3.92 -25.11 5.57
N PRO A 52 -4.64 -24.18 6.25
CA PRO A 52 -6.00 -23.82 5.85
C PRO A 52 -6.07 -23.19 4.46
N LEU A 53 -5.10 -22.34 4.07
CA LEU A 53 -5.04 -21.79 2.70
C LEU A 53 -4.73 -22.89 1.69
N ALA A 54 -3.78 -23.77 1.99
CA ALA A 54 -3.46 -24.92 1.15
C ALA A 54 -4.72 -25.77 0.92
N TRP A 55 -5.44 -26.11 1.99
CA TRP A 55 -6.71 -26.85 1.93
C TRP A 55 -7.72 -26.19 0.98
N ILE A 56 -7.90 -24.86 1.08
CA ILE A 56 -8.79 -24.10 0.19
C ILE A 56 -8.36 -24.26 -1.27
N VAL A 57 -7.09 -23.98 -1.60
CA VAL A 57 -6.65 -23.92 -3.00
C VAL A 57 -6.55 -25.30 -3.68
N MET A 58 -6.41 -26.37 -2.91
CA MET A 58 -6.44 -27.73 -3.44
C MET A 58 -7.85 -28.27 -3.63
N HIS A 59 -8.87 -27.69 -2.99
CA HIS A 59 -10.23 -28.17 -3.08
C HIS A 59 -10.78 -28.00 -4.52
N ASP A 60 -11.50 -29.01 -5.03
CA ASP A 60 -11.98 -29.00 -6.42
C ASP A 60 -13.04 -27.92 -6.70
N ASP A 61 -13.81 -27.56 -5.68
CA ASP A 61 -14.78 -26.45 -5.72
C ASP A 61 -14.14 -25.06 -5.50
N CYS A 62 -12.81 -24.97 -5.36
CA CYS A 62 -12.12 -23.69 -5.22
C CYS A 62 -12.36 -22.81 -6.46
N ASP A 63 -12.82 -21.58 -6.22
CA ASP A 63 -12.95 -20.58 -7.27
C ASP A 63 -11.58 -20.12 -7.75
N LEU A 64 -11.44 -19.94 -9.07
CA LEU A 64 -10.20 -19.41 -9.64
C LEU A 64 -9.81 -18.07 -9.01
N ALA A 65 -10.77 -17.18 -8.73
CA ALA A 65 -10.47 -15.90 -8.09
C ALA A 65 -9.82 -16.09 -6.72
N THR A 66 -10.29 -17.04 -5.92
CA THR A 66 -9.70 -17.38 -4.61
C THR A 66 -8.28 -17.90 -4.75
N ALA A 67 -8.05 -18.82 -5.68
CA ALA A 67 -6.71 -19.34 -5.96
C ALA A 67 -5.75 -18.23 -6.41
N LEU A 68 -6.20 -17.30 -7.26
CA LEU A 68 -5.38 -16.16 -7.70
C LEU A 68 -5.11 -15.17 -6.57
N SER A 69 -6.08 -14.89 -5.70
CA SER A 69 -5.87 -14.05 -4.51
C SER A 69 -4.80 -14.63 -3.58
N VAL A 70 -4.81 -15.96 -3.35
CA VAL A 70 -3.77 -16.63 -2.57
C VAL A 70 -2.43 -16.62 -3.30
N PHE A 71 -2.42 -16.94 -4.60
CA PHE A 71 -1.21 -16.97 -5.44
C PHE A 71 -0.43 -15.67 -5.37
N TRP A 72 -1.08 -14.53 -5.58
CA TRP A 72 -0.41 -13.23 -5.58
C TRP A 72 0.09 -12.80 -4.21
N ARG A 73 -0.60 -13.19 -3.13
CA ARG A 73 -0.16 -12.92 -1.76
C ARG A 73 1.02 -13.79 -1.29
N CYS A 74 1.30 -14.90 -1.98
CA CYS A 74 2.50 -15.70 -1.76
C CYS A 74 3.78 -15.08 -2.35
N GLU A 75 3.67 -13.94 -3.04
CA GLU A 75 4.78 -13.25 -3.71
C GLU A 75 5.53 -14.19 -4.68
N PRO A 76 4.86 -14.68 -5.75
CA PRO A 76 5.36 -15.77 -6.58
C PRO A 76 6.65 -15.42 -7.34
N GLY A 77 6.94 -14.13 -7.53
CA GLY A 77 8.17 -13.66 -8.16
C GLY A 77 9.41 -13.78 -7.28
N TRP A 78 9.28 -13.85 -5.95
CA TRP A 78 10.42 -13.81 -5.03
C TRP A 78 11.39 -14.98 -5.23
N ASP A 79 10.89 -16.22 -5.23
CA ASP A 79 11.73 -17.40 -5.37
C ASP A 79 12.31 -17.50 -6.79
N LEU A 80 11.51 -17.14 -7.81
CA LEU A 80 11.95 -17.11 -9.20
C LEU A 80 13.08 -16.10 -9.41
N MET A 81 13.00 -14.92 -8.80
CA MET A 81 14.05 -13.91 -8.84
C MET A 81 15.37 -14.44 -8.26
N LEU A 82 15.34 -15.16 -7.13
CA LEU A 82 16.53 -15.77 -6.54
C LEU A 82 17.11 -16.85 -7.47
N MET A 83 16.28 -17.75 -7.97
CA MET A 83 16.70 -18.81 -8.89
C MET A 83 17.29 -18.26 -10.19
N ALA A 84 16.69 -17.21 -10.76
CA ALA A 84 17.17 -16.54 -11.98
C ALA A 84 18.55 -15.90 -11.81
N ARG A 85 18.93 -15.56 -10.56
CA ARG A 85 20.27 -15.06 -10.19
C ARG A 85 21.27 -16.17 -9.89
N GLY A 86 20.84 -17.44 -9.93
CA GLY A 86 21.64 -18.59 -9.50
C GLY A 86 21.80 -18.70 -7.99
N GLU A 87 20.93 -18.04 -7.23
CA GLU A 87 20.86 -18.14 -5.78
C GLU A 87 19.95 -19.33 -5.38
N ALA A 88 20.16 -19.87 -4.18
CA ALA A 88 19.25 -20.87 -3.65
C ALA A 88 17.94 -20.18 -3.23
N ALA A 89 16.81 -20.66 -3.72
CA ALA A 89 15.51 -20.28 -3.16
C ALA A 89 15.37 -20.91 -1.78
N ASP A 90 14.77 -20.17 -0.84
CA ASP A 90 14.45 -20.69 0.48
C ASP A 90 13.35 -21.76 0.37
N GLU A 91 13.36 -22.75 1.26
CA GLU A 91 12.26 -23.70 1.42
C GLU A 91 11.09 -23.00 2.12
N ARG A 92 10.36 -22.17 1.37
CA ARG A 92 9.15 -21.47 1.82
C ARG A 92 7.92 -22.33 1.59
N ASP A 93 7.04 -22.44 2.57
CA ASP A 93 5.76 -23.14 2.41
C ASP A 93 4.91 -22.48 1.31
N GLU A 94 5.04 -21.17 1.15
CA GLU A 94 4.43 -20.37 0.08
C GLU A 94 4.89 -20.84 -1.31
N ALA A 95 6.16 -21.21 -1.49
CA ALA A 95 6.70 -21.62 -2.78
C ALA A 95 6.02 -22.89 -3.31
N ALA A 96 5.79 -23.86 -2.42
CA ALA A 96 5.06 -25.09 -2.74
C ALA A 96 3.60 -24.79 -3.13
N MET A 97 2.94 -23.89 -2.40
CA MET A 97 1.57 -23.48 -2.71
C MET A 97 1.47 -22.73 -4.05
N VAL A 98 2.41 -21.83 -4.34
CA VAL A 98 2.53 -21.12 -5.63
C VAL A 98 2.66 -22.10 -6.79
N GLN A 99 3.59 -23.05 -6.68
CA GLN A 99 3.80 -24.08 -7.70
C GLN A 99 2.51 -24.88 -7.92
N HIS A 100 1.88 -25.34 -6.84
CA HIS A 100 0.66 -26.14 -6.92
C HIS A 100 -0.50 -25.38 -7.60
N ILE A 101 -0.71 -24.11 -7.24
CA ILE A 101 -1.75 -23.29 -7.86
C ILE A 101 -1.47 -23.11 -9.36
N ALA A 102 -0.21 -22.84 -9.73
CA ALA A 102 0.18 -22.67 -11.13
C ALA A 102 -0.03 -23.95 -11.95
N GLU A 103 0.29 -25.12 -11.40
CA GLU A 103 0.05 -26.43 -12.02
C GLU A 103 -1.44 -26.70 -12.23
N ARG A 104 -2.27 -26.52 -11.18
CA ARG A 104 -3.74 -26.67 -11.28
C ARG A 104 -4.35 -25.70 -12.29
N LEU A 105 -3.82 -24.48 -12.37
CA LEU A 105 -4.26 -23.48 -13.34
C LEU A 105 -3.98 -23.93 -14.78
N HIS A 106 -2.77 -24.42 -15.07
CA HIS A 106 -2.40 -24.98 -16.38
C HIS A 106 -3.22 -26.22 -16.76
N ALA A 107 -3.54 -27.05 -15.76
CA ALA A 107 -4.40 -28.21 -15.94
C ALA A 107 -5.89 -27.84 -16.14
N GLY A 108 -6.27 -26.58 -15.96
CA GLY A 108 -7.67 -26.13 -16.02
C GLY A 108 -8.53 -26.73 -14.90
N SER A 109 -7.93 -27.06 -13.76
CA SER A 109 -8.61 -27.74 -12.64
C SER A 109 -9.53 -26.82 -11.83
N TYR A 110 -9.34 -25.50 -11.92
CA TYR A 110 -10.26 -24.52 -11.34
C TYR A 110 -11.48 -24.33 -12.25
N HIS A 111 -12.51 -25.14 -12.02
CA HIS A 111 -13.74 -25.13 -12.83
C HIS A 111 -14.69 -23.99 -12.46
N ARG A 112 -14.68 -23.56 -11.19
CA ARG A 112 -15.54 -22.48 -10.70
C ARG A 112 -14.91 -21.10 -10.97
N ARG A 113 -15.72 -20.17 -11.50
CA ARG A 113 -15.33 -18.80 -11.88
C ARG A 113 -16.48 -17.83 -11.60
N GLU A 114 -17.00 -17.85 -10.39
CA GLU A 114 -18.18 -17.07 -9.98
C GLU A 114 -17.83 -15.81 -9.20
N ILE A 115 -16.59 -15.72 -8.69
CA ILE A 115 -16.10 -14.59 -7.90
C ILE A 115 -15.29 -13.66 -8.82
N ALA A 116 -15.48 -12.35 -8.65
CA ALA A 116 -14.72 -11.35 -9.38
C ALA A 116 -13.26 -11.33 -8.90
N PHE A 117 -12.33 -11.12 -9.84
CA PHE A 117 -10.92 -10.92 -9.52
C PHE A 117 -10.42 -9.71 -10.28
N GLU A 118 -10.00 -8.68 -9.55
CA GLU A 118 -9.44 -7.46 -10.12
C GLU A 118 -7.91 -7.54 -10.13
N ILE A 119 -7.31 -7.01 -11.19
CA ILE A 119 -5.86 -6.98 -11.36
C ILE A 119 -5.35 -5.62 -10.95
N GLU A 120 -4.47 -5.60 -9.97
CA GLU A 120 -3.77 -4.39 -9.56
C GLU A 120 -2.61 -4.08 -10.53
N SER A 121 -2.23 -2.80 -10.62
CA SER A 121 -1.13 -2.37 -11.47
C SER A 121 0.20 -3.01 -11.08
N LEU A 122 0.40 -3.28 -9.79
CA LEU A 122 1.57 -3.98 -9.27
C LEU A 122 1.61 -5.44 -9.73
N MET A 123 0.48 -6.17 -9.64
CA MET A 123 0.41 -7.56 -10.14
C MET A 123 0.78 -7.68 -11.62
N THR A 124 0.42 -6.69 -12.44
CA THR A 124 0.80 -6.67 -13.85
C THR A 124 2.31 -6.51 -14.04
N ALA A 125 2.96 -5.67 -13.22
CA ALA A 125 4.40 -5.50 -13.24
C ALA A 125 5.12 -6.76 -12.73
N ASP A 126 4.65 -7.32 -11.61
CA ASP A 126 5.19 -8.53 -11.00
C ASP A 126 5.08 -9.72 -11.96
N TYR A 127 3.97 -9.85 -12.70
CA TYR A 127 3.81 -10.87 -13.73
C TYR A 127 4.86 -10.74 -14.84
N ALA A 128 5.13 -9.53 -15.32
CA ALA A 128 6.13 -9.32 -16.36
C ALA A 128 7.56 -9.62 -15.87
N GLU A 129 7.87 -9.32 -14.61
CA GLU A 129 9.13 -9.71 -13.98
C GLU A 129 9.21 -11.24 -13.82
N MET A 130 8.13 -11.86 -13.38
CA MET A 130 8.01 -13.32 -13.25
C MET A 130 8.24 -14.05 -14.59
N GLU A 131 7.66 -13.56 -15.70
CA GLU A 131 7.91 -14.10 -17.04
C GLU A 131 9.38 -14.02 -17.44
N LYS A 132 10.04 -12.90 -17.12
CA LYS A 132 11.46 -12.70 -17.39
C LYS A 132 12.32 -13.65 -16.56
N ASP A 133 12.03 -13.79 -15.27
CA ASP A 133 12.80 -14.64 -14.35
C ASP A 133 12.62 -16.12 -14.71
N CYS A 134 11.39 -16.57 -14.99
CA CYS A 134 11.13 -17.92 -15.51
C CYS A 134 11.90 -18.21 -16.81
N ALA A 135 12.03 -17.24 -17.72
CA ALA A 135 12.78 -17.41 -18.97
C ALA A 135 14.31 -17.52 -18.75
N ALA A 136 14.82 -17.06 -17.62
CA ALA A 136 16.23 -17.15 -17.25
C ALA A 136 16.58 -18.48 -16.56
N ILE A 137 15.58 -19.23 -16.08
CA ILE A 137 15.75 -20.50 -15.38
C ILE A 137 15.60 -21.65 -16.38
N THR A 138 16.51 -22.62 -16.37
CA THR A 138 16.50 -23.75 -17.31
C THR A 138 15.28 -24.66 -17.13
N ASP A 139 14.89 -24.88 -15.88
CA ASP A 139 13.72 -25.67 -15.48
C ASP A 139 13.00 -24.96 -14.33
N PRO A 140 12.16 -23.94 -14.62
CA PRO A 140 11.48 -23.19 -13.58
C PRO A 140 10.44 -24.08 -12.89
N PRO A 141 10.19 -23.91 -11.58
CA PRO A 141 9.26 -24.74 -10.81
C PRO A 141 7.83 -24.67 -11.34
N PHE A 142 7.47 -23.56 -11.97
CA PHE A 142 6.22 -23.39 -12.71
C PHE A 142 6.42 -22.41 -13.86
N ARG A 143 5.41 -22.29 -14.73
CA ARG A 143 5.37 -21.29 -15.79
C ARG A 143 4.26 -20.28 -15.50
N PRO A 144 4.41 -18.99 -15.83
CA PRO A 144 3.32 -18.02 -15.75
C PRO A 144 2.18 -18.40 -16.69
N HIS A 145 0.93 -18.30 -16.21
CA HIS A 145 -0.26 -18.54 -17.00
C HIS A 145 -0.98 -17.21 -17.29
N PRO A 146 -1.52 -16.97 -18.50
CA PRO A 146 -2.20 -15.71 -18.82
C PRO A 146 -3.40 -15.37 -17.92
N ASP A 147 -4.09 -16.38 -17.38
CA ASP A 147 -5.20 -16.14 -16.44
C ASP A 147 -4.72 -15.51 -15.11
N MET A 148 -3.42 -15.56 -14.75
CA MET A 148 -2.90 -14.93 -13.52
C MET A 148 -3.03 -13.41 -13.52
N ILE A 149 -3.03 -12.79 -14.71
CA ILE A 149 -3.22 -11.34 -14.91
C ILE A 149 -4.50 -11.00 -15.66
N ARG A 150 -5.44 -11.95 -15.75
CA ARG A 150 -6.70 -11.72 -16.43
C ARG A 150 -7.76 -11.32 -15.41
N PRO A 151 -8.38 -10.13 -15.52
CA PRO A 151 -9.52 -9.80 -14.70
C PRO A 151 -10.64 -10.83 -14.89
N LEU A 152 -11.23 -11.29 -13.80
CA LEU A 152 -12.35 -12.22 -13.81
C LEU A 152 -13.64 -11.48 -13.48
N ALA A 153 -14.65 -11.65 -14.33
CA ALA A 153 -15.99 -11.17 -14.03
C ALA A 153 -16.68 -12.13 -13.07
N GLY A 154 -17.42 -11.58 -12.11
CA GLY A 154 -18.14 -12.38 -11.12
C GLY A 154 -18.82 -11.52 -10.08
N ARG A 155 -19.29 -12.17 -9.01
CA ARG A 155 -19.81 -11.49 -7.82
C ARG A 155 -18.63 -10.94 -7.02
N ASN A 156 -18.77 -9.71 -6.54
CA ASN A 156 -17.80 -9.14 -5.61
C ASN A 156 -18.04 -9.75 -4.22
N VAL A 157 -17.14 -10.64 -3.79
CA VAL A 157 -17.19 -11.27 -2.47
C VAL A 157 -16.17 -10.57 -1.58
N VAL A 158 -16.67 -9.76 -0.66
CA VAL A 158 -15.85 -9.01 0.31
C VAL A 158 -16.21 -9.44 1.73
N ASN A 159 -15.30 -9.20 2.66
CA ASN A 159 -15.57 -9.39 4.09
C ASN A 159 -16.52 -8.29 4.57
N ASP A 160 -17.54 -8.69 5.32
CA ASP A 160 -18.55 -7.82 5.92
C ASP A 160 -18.82 -8.22 7.37
N ASP A 161 -19.57 -7.41 8.11
CA ASP A 161 -19.89 -7.69 9.53
C ASP A 161 -20.57 -9.06 9.70
N ALA A 162 -21.40 -9.45 8.73
CA ALA A 162 -22.11 -10.72 8.79
C ALA A 162 -21.15 -11.90 8.67
N PHE A 163 -20.13 -11.81 7.80
CA PHE A 163 -19.04 -12.78 7.71
C PHE A 163 -18.34 -12.92 9.05
N TYR A 164 -17.90 -11.81 9.66
CA TYR A 164 -17.17 -11.87 10.93
C TYR A 164 -18.01 -12.39 12.10
N GLN A 165 -19.33 -12.21 12.08
CA GLN A 165 -20.23 -12.84 13.05
C GLN A 165 -20.28 -14.38 12.92
N ARG A 166 -20.02 -14.93 11.73
CA ARG A 166 -20.00 -16.37 11.46
C ARG A 166 -18.60 -16.98 11.50
N TYR A 167 -17.59 -16.18 11.18
CA TYR A 167 -16.18 -16.59 11.17
C TYR A 167 -15.71 -16.75 12.62
N PRO A 168 -15.25 -17.93 13.06
CA PRO A 168 -14.90 -18.15 14.45
C PRO A 168 -13.80 -17.19 14.92
N GLN A 169 -14.03 -16.55 16.06
CA GLN A 169 -13.13 -15.53 16.61
C GLN A 169 -11.70 -16.03 16.80
N ILE A 170 -11.51 -17.32 17.07
CA ILE A 170 -10.17 -17.90 17.20
C ILE A 170 -9.36 -17.77 15.90
N PHE A 171 -10.01 -17.66 14.73
CA PHE A 171 -9.35 -17.46 13.43
C PHE A 171 -9.17 -15.99 13.05
N HIS A 172 -9.70 -15.05 13.85
CA HIS A 172 -9.56 -13.60 13.63
C HIS A 172 -8.12 -13.20 13.98
N GLY A 173 -7.21 -13.44 13.03
CA GLY A 173 -5.79 -13.44 13.30
C GLY A 173 -5.01 -12.21 12.87
N THR A 174 -5.55 -11.27 12.08
CA THR A 174 -4.67 -10.25 11.45
C THR A 174 -5.22 -8.90 11.09
N ALA A 175 -6.53 -8.74 10.91
CA ALA A 175 -7.04 -7.40 10.71
C ALA A 175 -7.12 -6.74 12.09
N TRP A 176 -6.48 -5.58 12.23
CA TRP A 176 -6.76 -4.59 13.26
C TRP A 176 -8.21 -4.07 13.10
N VAL A 177 -9.19 -4.98 13.07
CA VAL A 177 -10.58 -4.64 13.31
C VAL A 177 -10.62 -4.39 14.81
N GLU A 178 -10.37 -3.14 15.18
CA GLU A 178 -10.82 -2.63 16.47
C GLU A 178 -12.34 -2.81 16.45
N TRP A 179 -12.80 -3.90 17.06
CA TRP A 179 -14.20 -4.02 17.40
C TRP A 179 -14.44 -2.94 18.43
N ASP A 180 -15.45 -2.10 18.21
CA ASP A 180 -15.92 -1.17 19.22
C ASP A 180 -16.46 -2.01 20.40
N ASP A 181 -15.58 -2.41 21.31
CA ASP A 181 -15.89 -3.08 22.58
C ASP A 181 -16.72 -2.16 23.52
N GLU A 182 -17.14 -0.98 23.06
CA GLU A 182 -17.90 0.01 23.85
C GLU A 182 -19.39 -0.33 24.05
N ALA A 183 -19.87 -1.49 23.59
CA ALA A 183 -21.25 -1.91 23.80
C ALA A 183 -21.44 -2.91 24.95
N GLY A 184 -20.91 -2.59 26.13
CA GLY A 184 -21.53 -2.99 27.39
C GLY A 184 -20.73 -3.98 28.23
N ASP A 185 -20.03 -3.43 29.22
CA ASP A 185 -20.01 -3.92 30.60
C ASP A 185 -19.72 -2.71 31.52
N ASP A 186 -20.66 -1.76 31.57
CA ASP A 186 -20.78 -0.83 32.70
C ASP A 186 -21.79 -1.39 33.70
N ASP A 187 -21.38 -2.47 34.36
CA ASP A 187 -22.01 -3.00 35.55
C ASP A 187 -21.63 -2.11 36.75
N GLY A 188 -22.40 -1.04 36.98
CA GLY A 188 -22.46 -0.45 38.33
C GLY A 188 -22.66 1.06 38.45
N GLY A 189 -23.84 1.58 38.11
CA GLY A 189 -24.19 2.95 38.48
C GLY A 189 -25.62 3.34 38.17
N SER A 190 -26.54 3.05 39.09
CA SER A 190 -27.94 3.49 39.03
C SER A 190 -28.08 5.02 38.89
N ASP A 191 -28.53 5.50 37.73
CA ASP A 191 -29.08 6.85 37.55
C ASP A 191 -30.40 6.82 36.74
N PRO A 192 -31.58 7.13 37.34
CA PRO A 192 -32.88 7.00 36.69
C PRO A 192 -33.25 8.13 35.70
N VAL A 193 -32.31 9.02 35.33
CA VAL A 193 -32.65 10.26 34.60
C VAL A 193 -32.63 10.11 33.05
N VAL A 194 -32.10 9.04 32.48
CA VAL A 194 -31.94 8.93 31.00
C VAL A 194 -33.16 8.34 30.27
N ARG A 195 -34.29 8.10 30.95
CA ARG A 195 -35.50 7.50 30.33
C ARG A 195 -36.47 8.47 29.66
N ALA A 196 -36.11 9.74 29.46
CA ALA A 196 -37.05 10.77 29.00
C ALA A 196 -36.57 11.61 27.80
N VAL A 197 -35.93 11.02 26.78
CA VAL A 197 -35.71 11.73 25.47
C VAL A 197 -35.82 10.77 24.27
N ARG A 198 -36.82 9.88 24.24
CA ARG A 198 -37.17 9.13 23.02
C ARG A 198 -38.67 9.11 22.80
N SER A 199 -39.20 10.26 22.44
CA SER A 199 -40.51 10.37 21.80
C SER A 199 -40.63 11.72 21.09
N GLN A 200 -40.23 11.81 19.82
CA GLN A 200 -40.93 12.62 18.82
C GLN A 200 -40.54 12.25 17.37
N PRO A 201 -41.46 12.42 16.39
CA PRO A 201 -41.45 11.70 15.12
C PRO A 201 -40.82 12.48 13.96
N ALA A 202 -40.66 11.74 12.85
CA ALA A 202 -40.04 12.14 11.60
C ALA A 202 -40.65 13.37 10.91
N GLY A 203 -39.75 14.20 10.36
CA GLY A 203 -40.02 15.06 9.21
C GLY A 203 -39.39 16.46 9.32
N GLN A 204 -38.25 16.69 8.65
CA GLN A 204 -38.11 17.77 7.65
C GLN A 204 -36.72 17.76 6.99
N VAL A 205 -36.75 17.93 5.66
CA VAL A 205 -35.63 18.05 4.73
C VAL A 205 -34.97 19.43 4.84
N GLY A 206 -33.64 19.50 4.77
CA GLY A 206 -32.86 20.74 4.61
C GLY A 206 -31.46 20.43 4.09
N GLY A 207 -31.04 21.14 3.02
CA GLY A 207 -29.94 20.75 2.14
C GLY A 207 -28.53 20.79 2.75
N ALA A 208 -27.69 19.86 2.29
CA ALA A 208 -26.30 19.75 2.66
C ALA A 208 -25.45 20.85 1.97
N ALA A 209 -24.64 21.54 2.77
CA ALA A 209 -23.52 22.34 2.29
C ALA A 209 -22.37 21.40 1.86
N PRO A 210 -21.56 21.74 0.85
CA PRO A 210 -20.47 20.89 0.39
C PRO A 210 -19.42 20.68 1.49
N SER A 211 -18.91 19.45 1.58
CA SER A 211 -17.92 19.01 2.57
C SER A 211 -16.59 19.75 2.37
N MET A 212 -16.10 20.37 3.45
CA MET A 212 -14.76 20.98 3.55
C MET A 212 -13.61 20.03 3.15
N LEU A 213 -13.83 18.71 3.22
CA LEU A 213 -12.85 17.72 2.78
C LEU A 213 -12.71 17.68 1.25
N ASP A 214 -13.78 17.88 0.48
CA ASP A 214 -13.73 17.72 -0.97
C ASP A 214 -12.92 18.86 -1.61
N ASP A 215 -13.11 20.09 -1.14
CA ASP A 215 -12.35 21.26 -1.58
C ASP A 215 -10.85 21.18 -1.21
N ALA A 216 -10.53 20.54 -0.07
CA ALA A 216 -9.15 20.35 0.37
C ALA A 216 -8.44 19.26 -0.45
N THR A 217 -9.18 18.23 -0.86
CA THR A 217 -8.67 17.10 -1.64
C THR A 217 -8.45 17.50 -3.10
N ASP A 218 -9.39 18.23 -3.70
CA ASP A 218 -9.25 18.78 -5.07
C ASP A 218 -8.07 19.75 -5.20
N ALA A 219 -7.81 20.55 -4.16
CA ALA A 219 -6.66 21.45 -4.11
C ALA A 219 -5.32 20.70 -3.97
N LEU A 220 -5.31 19.55 -3.30
CA LEU A 220 -4.14 18.70 -3.13
C LEU A 220 -3.82 17.94 -4.43
N ASP A 221 -4.84 17.37 -5.08
CA ASP A 221 -4.69 16.63 -6.34
C ASP A 221 -4.24 17.54 -7.48
N SER A 222 -4.77 18.77 -7.53
CA SER A 222 -4.31 19.78 -8.48
C SER A 222 -2.83 20.19 -8.25
N ALA A 223 -2.36 20.19 -7.00
CA ALA A 223 -0.97 20.50 -6.68
C ALA A 223 -0.04 19.34 -7.05
N LEU A 224 -0.45 18.10 -6.80
CA LEU A 224 0.33 16.89 -7.11
C LEU A 224 0.42 16.62 -8.61
N LEU A 225 -0.67 16.84 -9.37
CA LEU A 225 -0.68 16.72 -10.83
C LEU A 225 0.31 17.69 -11.50
N ASN A 226 0.37 18.93 -10.99
CA ASN A 226 1.32 19.92 -11.50
C ASN A 226 2.78 19.55 -11.18
N ILE A 227 3.05 18.98 -10.00
CA ILE A 227 4.40 18.49 -9.64
C ILE A 227 4.82 17.32 -10.57
N GLY A 228 3.90 16.42 -10.91
CA GLY A 228 4.13 15.30 -11.83
C GLY A 228 4.46 15.74 -13.26
N ILE A 229 3.73 16.74 -13.79
CA ILE A 229 3.94 17.25 -15.16
C ILE A 229 5.34 17.88 -15.32
N PHE A 230 5.84 18.60 -14.31
CA PHE A 230 7.19 19.18 -14.37
C PHE A 230 8.30 18.15 -14.15
N GLY A 231 8.06 17.10 -13.35
CA GLY A 231 8.96 15.95 -13.23
C GLY A 231 9.15 15.22 -14.55
N LEU A 232 8.08 15.04 -15.33
CA LEU A 232 8.11 14.45 -16.68
C LEU A 232 8.84 15.34 -17.70
N ALA A 233 8.62 16.66 -17.66
CA ALA A 233 9.32 17.59 -18.53
C ALA A 233 10.84 17.62 -18.28
N ALA A 234 11.28 17.45 -17.02
CA ALA A 234 12.69 17.35 -16.67
C ALA A 234 13.32 16.01 -17.07
N GLY A 235 12.55 14.92 -17.05
CA GLY A 235 12.98 13.58 -17.46
C GLY A 235 13.14 13.38 -18.97
N LEU A 236 12.47 14.20 -19.79
CA LEU A 236 12.53 14.13 -21.26
C LEU A 236 13.67 14.94 -21.90
N LEU A 237 14.49 15.64 -21.10
CA LEU A 237 15.60 16.45 -21.61
C LEU A 237 16.89 15.72 -22.08
N PRO A 238 17.13 14.40 -21.94
CA PRO A 238 18.46 13.84 -22.24
C PRO A 238 18.69 13.37 -23.69
N LEU A 239 17.89 13.78 -24.70
CA LEU A 239 18.03 13.28 -26.08
C LEU A 239 18.58 14.25 -27.15
N VAL A 240 19.28 15.34 -26.79
CA VAL A 240 19.89 16.25 -27.80
C VAL A 240 21.27 16.77 -27.36
N GLU A 241 22.22 16.67 -28.28
CA GLU A 241 23.67 16.95 -28.19
C GLU A 241 24.08 18.32 -27.60
N TRP A 242 25.31 18.34 -27.05
CA TRP A 242 25.84 19.25 -26.02
C TRP A 242 26.49 20.54 -26.57
N GLN A 243 26.02 21.73 -26.14
CA GLN A 243 26.82 22.97 -26.04
C GLN A 243 26.40 23.81 -24.81
N GLY A 244 27.38 24.45 -24.15
CA GLY A 244 27.38 24.94 -22.75
C GLY A 244 26.31 25.95 -22.31
N THR A 245 25.42 26.42 -23.18
CA THR A 245 24.32 27.34 -22.85
C THR A 245 23.20 26.68 -22.02
N ARG A 246 23.10 25.34 -22.02
CA ARG A 246 21.95 24.61 -21.43
C ARG A 246 22.08 24.28 -19.94
N VAL A 247 23.29 24.25 -19.37
CA VAL A 247 23.46 24.06 -17.90
C VAL A 247 22.88 25.24 -17.12
N MET A 248 22.99 26.45 -17.67
CA MET A 248 22.33 27.64 -17.12
C MET A 248 20.81 27.55 -17.23
N ILE A 249 20.27 27.04 -18.34
CA ILE A 249 18.82 26.90 -18.54
C ILE A 249 18.25 25.86 -17.58
N GLY A 250 18.90 24.70 -17.40
CA GLY A 250 18.49 23.69 -16.43
C GLY A 250 18.51 24.20 -14.99
N GLY A 251 19.54 24.97 -14.60
CA GLY A 251 19.60 25.61 -13.29
C GLY A 251 18.51 26.66 -13.08
N VAL A 252 18.22 27.48 -14.10
CA VAL A 252 17.15 28.48 -14.06
C VAL A 252 15.78 27.83 -13.98
N LEU A 253 15.52 26.76 -14.73
CA LEU A 253 14.25 26.02 -14.69
C LEU A 253 14.04 25.29 -13.35
N LEU A 254 15.10 24.71 -12.77
CA LEU A 254 15.05 24.11 -11.44
C LEU A 254 14.73 25.17 -10.37
N LEU A 255 15.40 26.33 -10.41
CA LEU A 255 15.14 27.44 -9.49
C LEU A 255 13.74 28.03 -9.68
N ALA A 256 13.25 28.13 -10.92
CA ALA A 256 11.89 28.56 -11.21
C ALA A 256 10.85 27.55 -10.69
N GLY A 257 11.09 26.25 -10.84
CA GLY A 257 10.24 25.19 -10.30
C GLY A 257 10.18 25.20 -8.77
N LEU A 258 11.33 25.37 -8.11
CA LEU A 258 11.40 25.53 -6.65
C LEU A 258 10.67 26.79 -6.17
N ALA A 259 10.89 27.94 -6.82
CA ALA A 259 10.21 29.18 -6.49
C ALA A 259 8.69 29.07 -6.69
N TYR A 260 8.25 28.37 -7.73
CA TYR A 260 6.84 28.09 -8.00
C TYR A 260 6.21 27.17 -6.94
N GLY A 261 6.91 26.09 -6.57
CA GLY A 261 6.48 25.19 -5.49
C GLY A 261 6.34 25.90 -4.14
N VAL A 262 7.33 26.71 -3.75
CA VAL A 262 7.29 27.53 -2.53
C VAL A 262 6.11 28.51 -2.57
N ARG A 263 5.84 29.14 -3.72
CA ARG A 263 4.70 30.05 -3.87
C ARG A 263 3.36 29.34 -3.74
N ASN A 264 3.22 28.13 -4.28
CA ASN A 264 1.99 27.35 -4.17
C ASN A 264 1.73 26.86 -2.74
N VAL A 265 2.76 26.38 -2.04
CA VAL A 265 2.65 26.01 -0.62
C VAL A 265 2.29 27.23 0.23
N ALA A 266 2.94 28.38 -0.01
CA ALA A 266 2.61 29.62 0.70
C ALA A 266 1.16 30.09 0.44
N SER A 267 0.66 29.93 -0.79
CA SER A 267 -0.72 30.25 -1.16
C SER A 267 -1.73 29.29 -0.53
N ALA A 268 -1.42 27.99 -0.47
CA ALA A 268 -2.25 26.99 0.21
C ALA A 268 -2.32 27.29 1.72
N LEU A 269 -1.19 27.60 2.36
CA LEU A 269 -1.15 27.98 3.77
C LEU A 269 -1.89 29.29 4.05
N ALA A 270 -1.83 30.27 3.13
CA ALA A 270 -2.57 31.52 3.26
C ALA A 270 -4.09 31.29 3.16
N ARG A 271 -4.54 30.44 2.23
CA ARG A 271 -5.95 30.06 2.09
C ARG A 271 -6.46 29.28 3.30
N PHE A 272 -5.69 28.30 3.76
CA PHE A 272 -5.98 27.55 4.98
C PHE A 272 -6.09 28.48 6.20
N ARG A 273 -5.14 29.40 6.37
CA ARG A 273 -5.19 30.40 7.45
C ARG A 273 -6.40 31.34 7.34
N ALA A 274 -6.75 31.79 6.14
CA ALA A 274 -7.91 32.66 5.92
C ALA A 274 -9.23 31.95 6.26
N ALA A 275 -9.36 30.67 5.88
CA ALA A 275 -10.49 29.82 6.24
C ALA A 275 -10.61 29.66 7.76
N MET A 276 -9.50 29.41 8.45
CA MET A 276 -9.48 29.25 9.92
C MET A 276 -9.81 30.57 10.66
N ILE A 277 -9.30 31.72 10.21
CA ILE A 277 -9.59 33.03 10.82
C ILE A 277 -11.05 33.42 10.62
N GLY A 278 -11.63 33.14 9.43
CA GLY A 278 -13.04 33.42 9.14
C GLY A 278 -14.01 32.68 10.06
N GLN A 279 -13.58 31.57 10.68
CA GLN A 279 -14.41 30.77 11.58
C GLN A 279 -14.06 30.97 13.07
N GLY A 280 -13.12 31.85 13.42
CA GLY A 280 -12.77 32.13 14.83
C GLY A 280 -12.04 31.00 15.57
N HIS A 281 -11.61 29.94 14.87
CA HIS A 281 -10.94 28.78 15.48
C HIS A 281 -9.41 28.93 15.39
N ALA A 282 -8.72 28.73 16.51
CA ALA A 282 -7.28 28.57 16.51
C ALA A 282 -6.92 27.18 15.93
N PRO A 283 -5.87 27.06 15.09
CA PRO A 283 -5.45 25.77 14.56
C PRO A 283 -5.01 24.85 15.69
N SER A 284 -5.50 23.61 15.65
CA SER A 284 -5.08 22.58 16.61
C SER A 284 -3.59 22.26 16.43
N PRO A 285 -2.89 21.86 17.51
CA PRO A 285 -1.49 21.40 17.43
C PRO A 285 -1.28 20.30 16.38
N THR A 286 -2.27 19.42 16.21
CA THR A 286 -2.26 18.32 15.23
C THR A 286 -2.26 18.84 13.79
N ALA A 287 -3.09 19.82 13.46
CA ALA A 287 -3.09 20.42 12.11
C ALA A 287 -1.76 21.08 11.76
N LEU A 288 -1.11 21.72 12.73
CA LEU A 288 0.22 22.30 12.56
C LEU A 288 1.31 21.23 12.41
N ALA A 289 1.20 20.11 13.11
CA ALA A 289 2.13 18.98 12.99
C ALA A 289 2.03 18.33 11.60
N VAL A 290 0.82 18.14 11.06
CA VAL A 290 0.60 17.59 9.71
C VAL A 290 1.20 18.51 8.64
N ILE A 291 1.00 19.83 8.76
CA ILE A 291 1.61 20.81 7.85
C ILE A 291 3.14 20.74 7.91
N GLY A 292 3.71 20.63 9.12
CA GLY A 292 5.16 20.47 9.30
C GLY A 292 5.70 19.20 8.66
N LEU A 293 4.97 18.08 8.79
CA LEU A 293 5.34 16.80 8.23
C LEU A 293 5.32 16.82 6.70
N VAL A 294 4.27 17.38 6.09
CA VAL A 294 4.16 17.51 4.62
C VAL A 294 5.30 18.37 4.06
N ALA A 295 5.62 19.49 4.70
CA ALA A 295 6.73 20.35 4.30
C ALA A 295 8.09 19.64 4.43
N PHE A 296 8.28 18.84 5.48
CA PHE A 296 9.50 18.07 5.71
C PHE A 296 9.68 16.95 4.67
N SER A 297 8.63 16.18 4.40
CA SER A 297 8.63 15.09 3.41
C SER A 297 8.92 15.58 2.00
N GLY A 298 8.33 16.71 1.59
CA GLY A 298 8.62 17.34 0.29
C GLY A 298 10.08 17.78 0.15
N GLY A 299 10.68 18.35 1.22
CA GLY A 299 12.10 18.70 1.24
C GLY A 299 13.02 17.49 1.14
N PHE A 300 12.67 16.39 1.80
CA PHE A 300 13.44 15.15 1.78
C PHE A 300 13.40 14.46 0.41
N ALA A 301 12.25 14.44 -0.26
CA ALA A 301 12.11 13.89 -1.61
C ALA A 301 12.98 14.64 -2.64
N LEU A 302 13.01 15.98 -2.57
CA LEU A 302 13.87 16.80 -3.43
C LEU A 302 15.36 16.57 -3.16
N LEU A 303 15.75 16.38 -1.90
CA LEU A 303 17.13 16.01 -1.54
C LEU A 303 17.53 14.66 -2.12
N ARG A 304 16.65 13.65 -2.02
CA ARG A 304 16.92 12.30 -2.55
C ARG A 304 17.09 12.33 -4.07
N LEU A 305 16.29 13.12 -4.78
CA LEU A 305 16.44 13.32 -6.23
C LEU A 305 17.75 14.02 -6.59
N ALA A 306 18.16 15.04 -5.83
CA ALA A 306 19.43 15.74 -6.05
C ALA A 306 20.64 14.82 -5.82
N LEU A 307 20.60 13.98 -4.78
CA LEU A 307 21.66 13.01 -4.48
C LEU A 307 21.74 11.89 -5.53
N LYS A 308 20.59 11.39 -6.01
CA LYS A 308 20.53 10.36 -7.06
C LYS A 308 21.07 10.89 -8.39
N GLY A 309 20.74 12.13 -8.74
CA GLY A 309 21.31 12.81 -9.91
C GLY A 309 22.84 12.99 -9.81
N HIS A 310 23.37 13.30 -8.62
CA HIS A 310 24.81 13.41 -8.41
C HIS A 310 25.53 12.05 -8.57
N GLY A 311 24.99 10.97 -7.99
CA GLY A 311 25.57 9.63 -8.09
C GLY A 311 25.71 9.16 -9.54
N GLN A 312 24.67 9.36 -10.35
CA GLN A 312 24.67 9.00 -11.78
C GLN A 312 25.69 9.81 -12.61
N LEU A 313 26.00 11.05 -12.21
CA LEU A 313 27.02 11.88 -12.87
C LEU A 313 28.44 11.46 -12.50
N THR A 314 28.64 10.93 -11.28
CA THR A 314 29.93 10.41 -10.82
C THR A 314 30.24 9.05 -11.47
N GLU A 315 29.28 8.13 -11.55
CA GLU A 315 29.46 6.80 -12.17
C GLU A 315 29.78 6.87 -13.67
N ARG A 316 29.33 7.92 -14.36
CA ARG A 316 29.61 8.13 -15.79
C ARG A 316 30.95 8.81 -16.08
N GLY A 317 31.79 9.06 -15.06
CA GLY A 317 33.11 9.65 -15.22
C GLY A 317 33.10 11.11 -15.70
N ILE A 318 31.95 11.80 -15.61
CA ILE A 318 31.76 13.17 -16.12
C ILE A 318 32.38 14.22 -15.18
N VAL A 319 32.63 13.85 -13.91
CA VAL A 319 33.25 14.73 -12.91
C VAL A 319 34.52 14.05 -12.39
N SER A 320 35.69 14.56 -12.80
CA SER A 320 37.00 13.98 -12.49
C SER A 320 37.95 14.92 -11.72
N ASP A 321 37.44 15.99 -11.09
CA ASP A 321 38.29 17.01 -10.43
C ASP A 321 37.99 17.13 -8.91
N PRO A 322 39.00 16.96 -8.02
CA PRO A 322 38.84 17.14 -6.56
C PRO A 322 38.49 18.57 -6.10
N SER A 323 38.45 19.56 -7.01
CA SER A 323 37.97 20.91 -6.71
C SER A 323 36.44 21.01 -6.48
N GLY A 324 35.70 19.90 -6.65
CA GLY A 324 34.25 19.77 -6.45
C GLY A 324 33.70 20.08 -5.06
N TYR A 325 34.55 20.39 -4.08
CA TYR A 325 34.17 20.81 -2.73
C TYR A 325 33.14 21.95 -2.72
N GLY A 326 33.20 22.88 -3.68
CA GLY A 326 32.28 24.02 -3.73
C GLY A 326 30.80 23.64 -3.97
N LYS A 327 30.52 22.59 -4.73
CA LYS A 327 29.13 22.18 -5.06
C LYS A 327 28.51 21.34 -3.96
N SER A 328 29.28 20.44 -3.34
CA SER A 328 28.84 19.69 -2.15
C SER A 328 28.60 20.64 -0.97
N VAL A 329 29.45 21.65 -0.80
CA VAL A 329 29.25 22.70 0.22
C VAL A 329 27.99 23.52 -0.08
N ALA A 330 27.69 23.86 -1.34
CA ALA A 330 26.47 24.60 -1.68
C ALA A 330 25.18 23.79 -1.38
N VAL A 331 25.17 22.48 -1.64
CA VAL A 331 24.03 21.60 -1.31
C VAL A 331 23.85 21.46 0.20
N VAL A 332 24.95 21.28 0.94
CA VAL A 332 24.92 21.21 2.41
C VAL A 332 24.49 22.55 3.00
N LEU A 333 24.96 23.68 2.49
CA LEU A 333 24.54 25.02 2.93
C LEU A 333 23.07 25.30 2.62
N ALA A 334 22.57 24.87 1.47
CA ALA A 334 21.15 24.98 1.14
C ALA A 334 20.29 24.13 2.10
N PHE A 335 20.74 22.93 2.45
CA PHE A 335 20.07 22.08 3.43
C PHE A 335 20.07 22.70 4.83
N VAL A 336 21.22 23.21 5.29
CA VAL A 336 21.33 23.92 6.58
C VAL A 336 20.45 25.16 6.60
N ALA A 337 20.38 25.92 5.51
CA ALA A 337 19.52 27.11 5.42
C ALA A 337 18.03 26.75 5.52
N VAL A 338 17.57 25.70 4.83
CA VAL A 338 16.19 25.22 4.91
C VAL A 338 15.86 24.72 6.32
N TRP A 339 16.77 23.97 6.94
CA TRP A 339 16.58 23.45 8.30
C TRP A 339 16.52 24.58 9.35
N VAL A 340 17.39 25.58 9.24
CA VAL A 340 17.39 26.76 10.12
C VAL A 340 16.10 27.57 9.94
N LEU A 341 15.66 27.81 8.70
CA LEU A 341 14.42 28.54 8.44
C LEU A 341 13.19 27.84 9.04
N SER A 342 13.07 26.53 8.82
CA SER A 342 11.98 25.72 9.38
C SER A 342 11.99 25.73 10.91
N SER A 343 13.17 25.67 11.52
CA SER A 343 13.33 25.73 12.98
C SER A 343 12.97 27.10 13.57
N VAL A 344 13.33 28.19 12.90
CA VAL A 344 12.97 29.56 13.30
C VAL A 344 11.46 29.79 13.18
N VAL A 345 10.84 29.33 12.08
CA VAL A 345 9.39 29.43 11.89
C VAL A 345 8.64 28.62 12.95
N ALA A 346 9.08 27.39 13.25
CA ALA A 346 8.47 26.56 14.29
C ALA A 346 8.56 27.22 15.69
N ARG A 347 9.71 27.80 16.05
CA ARG A 347 9.90 28.52 17.32
C ARG A 347 9.11 29.84 17.38
N TYR A 348 9.01 30.56 16.27
CA TYR A 348 8.23 31.79 16.19
C TYR A 348 6.73 31.51 16.41
N LEU A 349 6.22 30.44 15.78
CA LEU A 349 4.82 30.04 15.93
C LEU A 349 4.50 29.56 17.34
N THR A 350 5.35 28.72 17.93
CA THR A 350 5.16 28.24 19.32
C THR A 350 5.34 29.35 20.36
N GLY A 351 6.35 30.21 20.23
CA GLY A 351 6.62 31.31 21.17
C GLY A 351 5.62 32.49 21.11
N ARG A 352 4.77 32.56 20.08
CA ARG A 352 3.69 33.55 19.97
C ARG A 352 2.36 33.00 20.49
N LEU A 353 2.19 31.67 20.47
CA LEU A 353 1.06 30.99 21.10
C LEU A 353 1.19 30.95 22.62
N ALA A 354 2.40 30.80 23.16
CA ALA A 354 2.63 30.85 24.62
C ALA A 354 2.45 32.25 25.26
N ARG A 355 2.25 33.30 24.45
CA ARG A 355 2.05 34.69 24.91
C ARG A 355 0.62 35.20 24.70
N ARG A 356 -0.27 34.35 24.21
CA ARG A 356 -1.72 34.57 24.14
C ARG A 356 -2.37 33.55 25.06
#